data_AF-A0A813L401-F1
#
_entry.id   AF-A0A813L401-F1
#
_cell.length_a   1.000
_cell.length_b   1.000
_cell.length_c   1.000
_cell.angle_alpha   90.00
_cell.angle_beta   90.00
_cell.angle_gamma   90.00
#
_symmetry.space_group_name_H-M   'P 1'
#
loop_
_entity.id
_entity.type
_entity.pdbx_description
1 polymer ?
#
loop_
_entity_poly.entity_id
_entity_poly.type
_entity_poly.pdbx_seq_one_letter_code
_entity_poly.pdbx_strand_id
1 'polypeptide(L)'
;DELSKNVNAAAKVALRLVSTTGMKHVIRRLCLVSKDPHAHKETAIYTVDSILRHAAVDEELRVKYEKHFQLHLRNLFKRALQMDSTRVSLAEKFFGKILTKWKAKKWFDNELEAIVQVVHNSSPNVPKPATLQPQYLSGRRSSAGSDASGMGDVGTTITTTKTARTRTRTTQTKTTTTKGRRTTTTTTKTTTTTTIIAATTATTLTATSTTTITTTITTTTKQQQQQQQPQQQHQQ
;
A
#
# COMPACT_ATOMS: atom_id res chain seq x y z
N ASP A 1 25.51 14.89 12.99
CA ASP A 1 24.46 13.93 12.60
C ASP A 1 24.42 13.79 11.07
N GLU A 2 25.29 12.96 10.51
CA GLU A 2 25.46 12.83 9.05
C GLU A 2 24.33 12.02 8.40
N LEU A 3 23.73 11.11 9.16
CA LEU A 3 22.63 10.28 8.69
C LEU A 3 21.40 11.12 8.28
N SER A 4 21.05 12.12 9.10
CA SER A 4 19.94 13.01 8.81
C SER A 4 20.21 13.89 7.57
N LYS A 5 21.46 14.28 7.32
CA LYS A 5 21.86 14.96 6.08
C LYS A 5 21.68 14.06 4.85
N ASN A 6 22.11 12.80 4.92
CA ASN A 6 21.99 11.83 3.83
C ASN A 6 20.53 11.51 3.50
N VAL A 7 19.69 11.33 4.52
CA VAL A 7 18.23 11.12 4.35
C VAL A 7 17.58 12.31 3.65
N ASN A 8 17.92 13.54 4.05
CA ASN A 8 17.40 14.75 3.41
C ASN A 8 17.90 14.92 1.97
N ALA A 9 19.16 14.59 1.70
CA ALA A 9 19.71 14.60 0.34
C ALA A 9 18.98 13.59 -0.57
N ALA A 10 18.76 12.36 -0.09
CA ALA A 10 18.00 11.34 -0.80
C ALA A 10 16.56 11.79 -1.08
N ALA A 11 15.91 12.44 -0.11
CA ALA A 11 14.57 12.99 -0.31
C ALA A 11 14.52 14.08 -1.38
N LYS A 12 15.49 15.01 -1.38
CA LYS A 12 15.60 16.04 -2.42
C LYS A 12 15.83 15.46 -3.82
N VAL A 13 16.66 14.41 -3.92
CA VAL A 13 16.88 13.70 -5.20
C VAL A 13 15.59 13.02 -5.66
N ALA A 14 14.87 12.36 -4.75
CA ALA A 14 13.58 11.75 -5.07
C ALA A 14 12.59 12.79 -5.63
N LEU A 15 12.51 13.99 -5.04
CA LEU A 15 11.63 15.04 -5.56
C LEU A 15 11.95 15.52 -6.98
N ARG A 16 13.17 15.30 -7.48
CA ARG A 16 13.49 15.57 -8.89
C ARG A 16 12.95 14.50 -9.84
N LEU A 17 12.55 13.34 -9.32
CA LEU A 17 12.05 12.19 -10.05
C LEU A 17 10.52 12.10 -9.99
N VAL A 18 9.84 13.16 -10.45
CA VAL A 18 8.37 13.29 -10.34
C VAL A 18 7.56 12.39 -11.28
N SER A 19 8.20 11.79 -12.29
CA SER A 19 7.51 10.87 -13.20
C SER A 19 7.12 9.58 -12.46
N THR A 20 6.04 8.92 -12.88
CA THR A 20 5.62 7.63 -12.30
C THR A 20 6.74 6.59 -12.33
N THR A 21 7.56 6.56 -13.40
CA THR A 21 8.73 5.69 -13.51
C THR A 21 9.81 6.07 -12.49
N GLY A 22 10.06 7.37 -12.30
CA GLY A 22 10.97 7.91 -11.30
C GLY A 22 10.55 7.53 -9.87
N MET A 23 9.29 7.74 -9.51
CA MET A 23 8.76 7.37 -8.19
C MET A 23 8.86 5.85 -7.95
N LYS A 24 8.53 5.03 -8.94
CA LYS A 24 8.72 3.57 -8.87
C LYS A 24 10.18 3.19 -8.66
N HIS A 25 11.11 3.90 -9.32
CA HIS A 25 12.54 3.70 -9.13
C HIS A 25 12.96 4.02 -7.68
N VAL A 26 12.54 5.17 -7.14
CA VAL A 26 12.81 5.56 -5.73
C VAL A 26 12.32 4.48 -4.77
N ILE A 27 11.09 4.01 -4.93
CA ILE A 27 10.51 2.96 -4.09
C ILE A 27 11.28 1.65 -4.20
N ARG A 28 11.67 1.26 -5.42
CA ARG A 28 12.49 0.06 -5.63
C ARG A 28 13.81 0.17 -4.87
N ARG A 29 14.49 1.32 -4.93
CA ARG A 29 15.74 1.57 -4.19
C ARG A 29 15.51 1.47 -2.67
N LEU A 30 14.47 2.09 -2.13
CA LEU A 30 14.14 1.99 -0.70
C LEU A 30 13.81 0.55 -0.28
N CYS A 31 13.09 -0.19 -1.11
CA CYS A 31 12.82 -1.60 -0.86
C CYS A 31 14.10 -2.45 -0.87
N LEU A 32 15.07 -2.14 -1.74
CA LEU A 32 16.37 -2.83 -1.76
C LEU A 32 17.15 -2.54 -0.47
N VAL A 33 17.23 -1.27 -0.05
CA VAL A 33 17.87 -0.88 1.22
C VAL A 33 17.23 -1.60 2.41
N SER A 34 15.90 -1.70 2.45
CA SER A 34 15.20 -2.41 3.54
C SER A 34 15.46 -3.93 3.58
N LYS A 35 15.98 -4.52 2.51
CA LYS A 35 16.28 -5.96 2.41
C LYS A 35 17.74 -6.26 2.69
N ASP A 36 18.60 -5.26 2.66
CA ASP A 36 20.03 -5.43 2.92
C ASP A 36 20.23 -5.80 4.41
N PRO A 37 20.90 -6.94 4.71
CA PRO A 37 21.15 -7.36 6.09
C PRO A 37 22.11 -6.44 6.84
N HIS A 38 22.96 -5.68 6.16
CA HIS A 38 23.93 -4.77 6.76
C HIS A 38 23.43 -3.33 6.87
N ALA A 39 22.29 -3.02 6.24
CA ALA A 39 21.72 -1.69 6.28
C ALA A 39 20.81 -1.47 7.50
N HIS A 40 20.79 -0.23 7.99
CA HIS A 40 19.78 0.26 8.92
C HIS A 40 18.41 0.32 8.24
N LYS A 41 17.61 -0.74 8.38
CA LYS A 41 16.33 -0.94 7.68
C LYS A 41 15.31 0.17 7.95
N GLU A 42 15.35 0.78 9.12
CA GLU A 42 14.56 1.94 9.54
C GLU A 42 14.85 3.19 8.70
N THR A 43 16.03 3.29 8.09
CA THR A 43 16.41 4.40 7.19
C THR A 43 15.44 4.54 6.02
N ALA A 44 14.91 3.42 5.52
CA ALA A 44 13.90 3.47 4.46
C ALA A 44 12.64 4.22 4.91
N ILE A 45 12.18 4.01 6.15
CA ILE A 45 11.00 4.67 6.72
C ILE A 45 11.28 6.16 6.95
N TYR A 46 12.45 6.50 7.50
CA TYR A 46 12.87 7.90 7.67
C TYR A 46 13.00 8.64 6.34
N THR A 47 13.43 7.95 5.29
CA THR A 47 13.49 8.52 3.94
C THR A 47 12.10 8.75 3.37
N VAL A 48 11.16 7.83 3.55
CA VAL A 48 9.75 8.05 3.16
C VAL A 48 9.17 9.27 3.87
N ASP A 49 9.35 9.38 5.19
CA ASP A 49 8.92 10.55 5.96
C ASP A 49 9.52 11.85 5.42
N SER A 50 10.83 11.86 5.13
CA SER A 50 11.52 13.03 4.60
C SER A 50 11.04 13.41 3.20
N ILE A 51 10.81 12.43 2.31
CA ILE A 51 10.23 12.66 0.98
C ILE A 51 8.88 13.35 1.10
N LEU A 52 7.99 12.86 1.95
CA LEU A 52 6.67 13.48 2.13
C LEU A 52 6.73 14.86 2.77
N ARG A 53 7.64 15.07 3.74
CA ARG A 53 7.85 16.40 4.33
C ARG A 53 8.28 17.43 3.29
N HIS A 54 9.13 17.04 2.34
CA HIS A 54 9.52 17.93 1.25
C HIS A 54 8.45 18.03 0.15
N ALA A 55 7.75 16.93 -0.14
CA ALA A 55 6.66 16.92 -1.12
C ALA A 55 5.44 17.71 -0.64
N ALA A 56 5.25 17.90 0.67
CA ALA A 56 4.09 18.61 1.25
C ALA A 56 3.95 20.08 0.83
N VAL A 57 4.96 20.67 0.17
CA VAL A 57 4.84 21.99 -0.47
C VAL A 57 3.94 21.93 -1.71
N ASP A 58 3.87 20.77 -2.37
CA ASP A 58 3.03 20.48 -3.52
C ASP A 58 2.10 19.29 -3.18
N GLU A 59 0.84 19.62 -2.91
CA GLU A 59 -0.16 18.67 -2.47
C GLU A 59 -0.40 17.53 -3.48
N GLU A 60 -0.37 17.84 -4.79
CA GLU A 60 -0.52 16.81 -5.82
C GLU A 60 0.66 15.83 -5.82
N LEU A 61 1.87 16.38 -5.70
CA LEU A 61 3.08 15.57 -5.65
C LEU A 61 3.10 14.68 -4.41
N ARG A 62 2.71 15.22 -3.25
CA ARG A 62 2.54 14.46 -2.00
C ARG A 62 1.57 13.29 -2.22
N VAL A 63 0.37 13.54 -2.74
CA VAL A 63 -0.65 12.50 -2.96
C VAL A 63 -0.16 11.42 -3.92
N LYS A 64 0.56 11.79 -4.98
CA LYS A 64 1.19 10.83 -5.91
C LYS A 64 2.19 9.94 -5.18
N TYR A 65 3.07 10.50 -4.37
CA TYR A 65 4.00 9.73 -3.56
C TYR A 65 3.30 8.81 -2.56
N GLU A 66 2.26 9.29 -1.87
CA GLU A 66 1.52 8.49 -0.91
C GLU A 66 0.91 7.25 -1.56
N LYS A 67 0.22 7.42 -2.69
CA LYS A 67 -0.37 6.33 -3.45
C LYS A 67 0.66 5.27 -3.82
N HIS A 68 1.87 5.70 -4.21
CA HIS A 68 2.93 4.79 -4.60
C HIS A 68 3.58 4.09 -3.38
N PHE A 69 3.77 4.78 -2.26
CA PHE A 69 4.35 4.18 -1.05
C PHE A 69 3.41 3.22 -0.33
N GLN A 70 2.09 3.48 -0.39
CA GLN A 70 1.08 2.75 0.39
C GLN A 70 1.23 1.22 0.31
N LEU A 71 1.47 0.69 -0.89
CA LEU A 71 1.61 -0.75 -1.16
C LEU A 71 2.83 -1.40 -0.50
N HIS A 72 3.80 -0.60 -0.05
CA HIS A 72 5.08 -1.08 0.45
C HIS A 72 5.29 -0.82 1.94
N LEU A 73 4.56 0.13 2.54
CA LEU A 73 4.78 0.59 3.91
C LEU A 73 4.77 -0.54 4.94
N ARG A 74 3.74 -1.41 4.94
CA ARG A 74 3.66 -2.53 5.89
C ARG A 74 4.94 -3.37 5.89
N ASN A 75 5.47 -3.66 4.71
CA ASN A 75 6.66 -4.49 4.57
C ASN A 75 7.93 -3.75 5.02
N LEU A 76 8.01 -2.44 4.80
CA LEU A 76 9.11 -1.63 5.32
C LEU A 76 9.12 -1.64 6.86
N PHE A 77 7.97 -1.41 7.50
CA PHE A 77 7.84 -1.47 8.96
C PHE A 77 8.14 -2.86 9.54
N LYS A 78 7.59 -3.92 8.94
CA LYS A 78 7.90 -5.31 9.35
C LYS A 78 9.40 -5.61 9.32
N ARG A 79 10.11 -5.18 8.27
CA ARG A 79 11.55 -5.40 8.13
C ARG A 79 12.36 -4.58 9.13
N ALA A 80 11.99 -3.31 9.34
CA ALA A 80 12.65 -2.45 10.32
C ALA A 80 12.53 -3.00 11.75
N LEU A 81 11.38 -3.60 12.09
CA LEU A 81 11.13 -4.18 13.41
C LEU A 81 11.56 -5.65 13.53
N GLN A 82 12.25 -6.21 12.54
CA GLN A 82 12.64 -7.61 12.58
C GLN A 82 13.71 -7.89 13.64
N MET A 83 14.65 -6.97 13.84
CA MET A 83 15.77 -7.15 14.77
C MET A 83 15.32 -6.97 16.23
N ASP A 84 15.47 -8.02 17.05
CA ASP A 84 15.03 -8.00 18.46
C ASP A 84 15.69 -6.88 19.28
N SER A 85 16.99 -6.65 19.10
CA SER A 85 17.78 -5.70 19.90
C SER A 85 17.34 -4.25 19.76
N THR A 86 16.84 -3.85 18.60
CA THR A 86 16.41 -2.46 18.32
C THR A 86 14.89 -2.31 18.27
N ARG A 87 14.14 -3.42 18.32
CA ARG A 87 12.69 -3.46 18.06
C ARG A 87 11.91 -2.49 18.93
N VAL A 88 12.12 -2.53 20.25
CA VAL A 88 11.39 -1.70 21.23
C VAL A 88 11.68 -0.22 21.01
N SER A 89 12.96 0.16 20.92
CA SER A 89 13.37 1.55 20.68
C SER A 89 12.84 2.10 19.34
N LEU A 90 12.81 1.26 18.30
CA LEU A 90 12.24 1.64 17.01
C LEU A 90 10.73 1.80 17.07
N ALA A 91 10.01 0.89 17.75
CA ALA A 91 8.57 1.00 17.94
C ALA A 91 8.18 2.29 18.68
N GLU A 92 8.88 2.63 19.77
CA GLU A 92 8.70 3.89 20.50
C GLU A 92 8.92 5.11 19.59
N LYS A 93 10.00 5.11 18.80
CA LYS A 93 10.29 6.18 17.83
C LYS A 93 9.21 6.27 16.75
N PHE A 94 8.74 5.15 16.23
CA PHE A 94 7.72 5.12 15.20
C PHE A 94 6.39 5.64 15.72
N PHE A 95 5.94 5.22 16.91
CA PHE A 95 4.73 5.75 17.52
C PHE A 95 4.85 7.22 17.86
N GLY A 96 5.92 7.63 18.56
CA GLY A 96 6.08 8.99 19.06
C GLY A 96 6.39 10.03 17.97
N LYS A 97 7.24 9.69 17.00
CA LYS A 97 7.76 10.68 16.03
C LYS A 97 7.21 10.58 14.62
N ILE A 98 6.85 9.38 14.15
CA ILE A 98 6.47 9.16 12.75
C ILE A 98 4.95 9.05 12.63
N LEU A 99 4.36 7.99 13.17
CA LEU A 99 2.95 7.66 12.98
C LEU A 99 2.02 8.72 13.56
N THR A 100 2.34 9.28 14.73
CA THR A 100 1.55 10.39 15.31
C THR A 100 1.54 11.63 14.40
N LYS A 101 2.69 11.96 13.78
CA LYS A 101 2.77 13.08 12.83
C LYS A 101 2.03 12.78 11.54
N TRP A 102 2.15 11.56 11.02
CA TRP A 102 1.42 11.13 9.82
C TRP A 102 -0.09 11.21 10.05
N LYS A 103 -0.58 10.78 11.22
CA LYS A 103 -1.99 10.95 11.59
C LYS A 103 -2.42 12.41 11.63
N ALA A 104 -1.64 13.27 12.30
CA ALA A 104 -1.95 14.69 12.42
C ALA A 104 -2.01 15.39 11.05
N LYS A 105 -1.18 14.95 10.09
CA LYS A 105 -1.14 15.48 8.73
C LYS A 105 -2.06 14.77 7.74
N LYS A 106 -2.85 13.77 8.18
CA LYS A 106 -3.70 12.94 7.32
C LYS A 106 -2.94 12.27 6.18
N TRP A 107 -1.73 11.79 6.48
CA TRP A 107 -0.91 11.03 5.54
C TRP A 107 -1.24 9.56 5.65
N PHE A 108 -1.44 8.90 4.51
CA PHE A 108 -1.74 7.47 4.44
C PHE A 108 -2.98 7.02 5.23
N ASP A 109 -4.05 7.81 5.28
CA ASP A 109 -5.25 7.51 6.09
C ASP A 109 -5.77 6.07 5.92
N ASN A 110 -5.75 5.56 4.69
CA ASN A 110 -6.19 4.20 4.35
C ASN A 110 -5.28 3.07 4.89
N GLU A 111 -4.02 3.37 5.19
CA GLU A 111 -2.98 2.39 5.52
C GLU A 111 -2.44 2.54 6.93
N LEU A 112 -2.62 3.72 7.53
CA LEU A 112 -2.06 4.09 8.82
C LEU A 112 -2.49 3.13 9.93
N GLU A 113 -3.76 2.75 9.98
CA GLU A 113 -4.26 1.82 11.00
C GLU A 113 -3.55 0.46 10.92
N ALA A 114 -3.37 -0.07 9.71
CA ALA A 114 -2.70 -1.34 9.53
C ALA A 114 -1.20 -1.27 9.84
N ILE A 115 -0.55 -0.14 9.57
CA ILE A 115 0.84 0.09 10.00
C ILE A 115 0.92 0.15 11.52
N VAL A 116 0.01 0.86 12.18
CA VAL A 116 -0.08 0.93 13.64
C VAL A 116 -0.24 -0.47 14.25
N GLN A 117 -1.08 -1.33 13.66
CA GLN A 117 -1.21 -2.73 14.08
C GLN A 117 0.09 -3.52 13.87
N VAL A 118 0.81 -3.31 12.76
CA VAL A 118 2.12 -3.96 12.53
C VAL A 118 3.12 -3.59 13.62
N VAL A 119 3.23 -2.31 13.98
CA VAL A 119 4.16 -1.86 15.03
C VAL A 119 3.75 -2.42 16.39
N HIS A 120 2.46 -2.35 16.73
CA HIS A 120 1.93 -2.86 17.99
C HIS A 120 2.16 -4.37 18.14
N ASN A 121 1.85 -5.15 17.12
CA ASN A 121 2.01 -6.61 17.17
C ASN A 121 3.48 -7.03 17.25
N SER A 122 4.40 -6.21 16.73
CA SER A 122 5.83 -6.47 16.84
C SER A 122 6.36 -6.12 18.24
N SER A 123 5.75 -5.17 18.94
CA SER A 123 6.19 -4.72 20.27
C SER A 123 5.00 -4.36 21.15
N PRO A 124 4.29 -5.36 21.70
CA PRO A 124 3.06 -5.15 22.47
C PRO A 124 3.29 -4.40 23.79
N ASN A 125 4.51 -4.45 24.31
CA ASN A 125 4.89 -3.77 25.55
C ASN A 125 5.06 -2.25 25.38
N VAL A 126 5.14 -1.75 24.14
CA VAL A 126 5.30 -0.32 23.88
C VAL A 126 3.92 0.34 23.88
N PRO A 127 3.66 1.31 24.77
CA PRO A 127 2.35 1.93 24.89
C PRO A 127 1.99 2.67 23.60
N LYS A 128 0.82 2.31 23.04
CA LYS A 128 0.27 2.99 21.87
C LYS A 128 -0.27 4.38 22.27
N PRO A 129 0.19 5.48 21.64
CA PRO A 129 -0.33 6.81 21.91
C PRO A 129 -1.84 6.90 21.73
N ALA A 130 -2.53 7.59 22.65
CA ALA A 130 -3.98 7.79 22.60
C ALA A 130 -4.44 8.42 21.27
N THR A 131 -3.62 9.30 20.71
CA THR A 131 -3.85 9.94 19.40
C THR A 131 -3.99 8.92 18.27
N LEU A 132 -3.32 7.76 18.33
CA LEU A 132 -3.35 6.72 17.31
C LEU A 132 -4.44 5.67 17.54
N GLN A 133 -5.22 5.78 18.62
CA GLN A 133 -6.35 4.88 18.85
C GLN A 133 -7.46 5.12 17.80
N PRO A 134 -8.15 4.06 17.36
CA PRO A 134 -9.30 4.21 16.48
C PRO A 134 -10.41 4.98 17.21
N GLN A 135 -10.96 6.03 16.61
CA GLN A 135 -12.03 6.85 17.22
C GLN A 135 -13.41 6.17 17.14
N TYR A 136 -13.50 4.85 17.36
CA TYR A 136 -14.78 4.13 17.24
C TYR A 136 -15.75 4.38 18.41
N LEU A 137 -15.41 5.24 19.40
CA LEU A 137 -16.19 5.34 20.64
C LEU A 137 -16.57 6.74 21.14
N SER A 138 -16.27 7.84 20.44
CA SER A 138 -16.65 9.19 20.92
C SER A 138 -18.07 9.63 20.55
N GLY A 139 -18.88 8.77 19.92
CA GLY A 139 -20.24 9.08 19.47
C GLY A 139 -21.35 8.94 20.52
N ARG A 140 -21.07 8.39 21.71
CA ARG A 140 -22.06 8.30 22.79
C ARG A 140 -21.82 9.40 23.82
N ARG A 141 -22.00 10.65 23.40
CA ARG A 141 -22.16 11.76 24.35
C ARG A 141 -23.49 11.55 25.07
N SER A 142 -23.40 11.10 26.31
CA SER A 142 -24.48 11.18 27.30
C SER A 142 -24.89 12.65 27.43
N SER A 143 -25.96 13.05 26.76
CA SER A 143 -26.74 14.20 27.20
C SER A 143 -27.49 13.74 28.45
N ALA A 144 -26.92 14.04 29.62
CA ALA A 144 -27.68 14.07 30.85
C ALA A 144 -28.64 15.27 30.77
N GLY A 145 -29.76 15.05 30.09
CA GLY A 145 -30.97 15.85 30.19
C GLY A 145 -31.91 15.10 31.13
N SER A 146 -32.31 15.79 32.18
CA SER A 146 -32.91 15.28 33.40
C SER A 146 -34.41 15.44 33.34
N ASP A 147 -35.13 14.55 32.66
CA ASP A 147 -36.56 14.76 32.43
C ASP A 147 -37.32 13.43 32.56
N ALA A 148 -38.29 13.45 33.46
CA ALA A 148 -39.05 12.33 33.96
C ALA A 148 -40.16 11.85 33.00
N SER A 149 -40.59 10.61 33.25
CA SER A 149 -41.90 10.02 32.90
C SER A 149 -42.05 9.40 31.50
N GLY A 150 -42.49 8.13 31.46
CA GLY A 150 -43.13 7.55 30.28
C GLY A 150 -42.84 6.07 30.04
N MET A 151 -43.72 5.20 30.52
CA MET A 151 -43.86 3.81 30.05
C MET A 151 -44.20 3.80 28.56
N GLY A 152 -43.54 2.93 27.79
CA GLY A 152 -43.86 2.70 26.38
C GLY A 152 -42.80 1.82 25.71
N ASP A 153 -43.05 0.51 25.74
CA ASP A 153 -42.34 -0.52 25.02
C ASP A 153 -42.25 -0.20 23.52
N VAL A 154 -41.04 0.01 23.00
CA VAL A 154 -40.76 0.17 21.57
C VAL A 154 -39.50 -0.61 21.24
N GLY A 155 -39.69 -1.75 20.57
CA GLY A 155 -38.63 -2.63 20.08
C GLY A 155 -37.58 -1.89 19.25
N THR A 156 -36.36 -1.84 19.76
CA THR A 156 -35.21 -1.28 19.04
C THR A 156 -34.72 -2.28 17.99
N THR A 157 -35.00 -2.00 16.71
CA THR A 157 -34.43 -2.76 15.59
C THR A 157 -32.96 -2.36 15.40
N ILE A 158 -32.05 -3.22 15.87
CA ILE A 158 -30.61 -3.06 15.64
C ILE A 158 -30.32 -3.46 14.19
N THR A 159 -30.06 -2.47 13.32
CA THR A 159 -29.55 -2.72 11.97
C THR A 159 -28.05 -2.95 12.03
N THR A 160 -27.63 -4.22 12.01
CA THR A 160 -26.22 -4.61 11.97
C THR A 160 -25.68 -4.48 10.53
N THR A 161 -24.83 -3.49 10.27
CA THR A 161 -24.15 -3.36 8.96
C THR A 161 -23.13 -4.48 8.79
N LYS A 162 -23.41 -5.44 7.90
CA LYS A 162 -22.53 -6.57 7.56
C LYS A 162 -21.30 -6.08 6.78
N THR A 163 -20.12 -6.49 7.24
CA THR A 163 -18.87 -6.33 6.50
C THR A 163 -18.78 -7.41 5.42
N ALA A 164 -18.98 -7.05 4.16
CA ALA A 164 -18.69 -7.93 3.03
C ALA A 164 -17.17 -7.98 2.81
N ARG A 165 -16.60 -9.20 2.74
CA ARG A 165 -15.17 -9.40 2.48
C ARG A 165 -15.00 -9.80 1.02
N THR A 166 -14.59 -8.86 0.18
CA THR A 166 -14.32 -9.11 -1.24
C THR A 166 -12.86 -9.53 -1.42
N ARG A 167 -12.62 -10.66 -2.08
CA ARG A 167 -11.27 -11.12 -2.46
C ARG A 167 -11.13 -11.08 -3.97
N THR A 168 -10.25 -10.24 -4.48
CA THR A 168 -9.91 -10.17 -5.91
C THR A 168 -8.57 -10.85 -6.13
N ARG A 169 -8.51 -11.78 -7.08
CA ARG A 169 -7.28 -12.41 -7.55
C ARG A 169 -7.12 -12.14 -9.03
N THR A 170 -5.99 -11.57 -9.41
CA THR A 170 -5.63 -11.37 -10.82
C THR A 170 -4.46 -12.29 -11.17
N THR A 171 -4.63 -13.06 -12.24
CA THR A 171 -3.58 -13.91 -12.82
C THR A 171 -3.34 -13.47 -14.25
N GLN A 172 -2.07 -13.29 -14.62
CA GLN A 172 -1.67 -12.92 -15.97
C GLN A 172 -0.78 -14.01 -16.53
N THR A 173 -1.16 -14.54 -17.68
CA THR A 173 -0.39 -15.54 -18.41
C THR A 173 0.05 -14.93 -19.73
N LYS A 174 1.35 -14.95 -20.00
CA LYS A 174 1.93 -14.49 -21.26
C LYS A 174 2.45 -15.69 -22.02
N THR A 175 1.91 -15.92 -23.21
CA THR A 175 2.37 -16.97 -24.11
C THR A 175 2.98 -16.32 -25.34
N THR A 176 4.22 -16.69 -25.65
CA THR A 176 4.91 -16.19 -26.85
C THR A 176 5.12 -17.38 -27.78
N THR A 177 4.59 -17.29 -28.99
CA THR A 177 4.72 -18.34 -30.00
C THR A 177 5.43 -17.75 -31.21
N THR A 178 6.55 -18.36 -31.60
CA THR A 178 7.30 -17.98 -32.80
C THR A 178 7.12 -19.06 -33.87
N LYS A 179 6.66 -18.67 -35.06
CA LYS A 179 6.55 -19.57 -36.22
C LYS A 179 7.17 -18.86 -37.44
N GLY A 180 8.31 -19.37 -37.90
CA GLY A 180 9.12 -18.71 -38.93
C GLY A 180 9.66 -17.35 -38.46
N ARG A 181 9.59 -16.31 -39.30
CA ARG A 181 10.00 -14.93 -38.97
C ARG A 181 8.95 -14.11 -38.18
N ARG A 182 7.84 -14.73 -37.76
CA ARG A 182 6.76 -14.03 -37.06
C ARG A 182 6.71 -14.45 -35.60
N THR A 183 6.80 -13.47 -34.70
CA THR A 183 6.60 -13.66 -33.27
C THR A 183 5.23 -13.11 -32.88
N THR A 184 4.36 -13.97 -32.35
CA THR A 184 3.06 -13.58 -31.82
C THR A 184 3.12 -13.65 -30.30
N THR A 185 2.74 -12.55 -29.64
CA THR A 185 2.63 -12.51 -28.17
C THR A 185 1.18 -12.40 -27.79
N THR A 186 0.67 -13.42 -27.10
CA THR A 186 -0.68 -13.41 -26.55
C THR A 186 -0.59 -13.16 -25.05
N THR A 187 -1.32 -12.16 -24.56
CA THR A 187 -1.41 -11.88 -23.13
C THR A 187 -2.84 -12.12 -22.68
N THR A 188 -3.02 -13.10 -21.82
CA THR A 188 -4.33 -13.40 -21.21
C THR A 188 -4.32 -12.89 -19.78
N LYS A 189 -5.31 -12.05 -19.44
CA LYS A 189 -5.50 -11.56 -18.08
C LYS A 189 -6.82 -12.09 -17.56
N THR A 190 -6.75 -12.93 -16.54
CA THR A 190 -7.94 -13.47 -15.86
C THR A 190 -8.09 -12.77 -14.52
N THR A 191 -9.26 -12.19 -14.29
CA THR A 191 -9.60 -11.57 -13.00
C THR A 191 -10.77 -12.33 -12.38
N THR A 192 -10.51 -12.96 -11.25
CA THR A 192 -11.54 -13.66 -10.47
C THR A 192 -11.88 -12.83 -9.26
N THR A 193 -13.17 -12.50 -9.12
CA THR A 193 -13.69 -11.79 -7.96
C THR A 193 -14.63 -12.73 -7.22
N THR A 194 -14.24 -13.09 -6.00
CA THR A 194 -15.08 -13.90 -5.11
C THR A 194 -15.68 -13.00 -4.06
N THR A 195 -17.01 -13.00 -3.98
CA THR A 195 -17.77 -12.25 -2.97
C THR A 195 -18.44 -13.27 -2.05
N ILE A 196 -18.01 -13.29 -0.79
CA ILE A 196 -18.62 -14.15 0.23
C ILE A 196 -19.62 -13.30 1.00
N ILE A 197 -20.90 -13.67 0.93
CA ILE A 197 -21.98 -13.01 1.65
C ILE A 197 -22.38 -13.92 2.81
N ALA A 198 -21.89 -13.64 4.01
CA ALA A 198 -22.31 -14.36 5.21
C ALA A 198 -23.69 -13.83 5.66
N ALA A 199 -24.72 -14.66 5.54
CA ALA A 199 -26.02 -14.41 6.13
C ALA A 199 -26.11 -15.14 7.47
N THR A 200 -26.21 -14.41 8.58
CA THR A 200 -26.56 -14.96 9.90
C THR A 200 -28.01 -14.62 10.21
N THR A 201 -28.89 -15.59 9.98
CA THR A 201 -30.19 -15.74 10.66
C THR A 201 -30.25 -17.17 11.18
N ALA A 202 -31.04 -17.42 12.23
CA ALA A 202 -31.02 -18.60 13.11
C ALA A 202 -31.23 -19.99 12.44
N THR A 203 -31.26 -20.04 11.11
CA THR A 203 -31.34 -21.26 10.32
C THR A 203 -30.69 -20.94 8.97
N THR A 204 -29.42 -21.28 8.71
CA THR A 204 -28.76 -20.81 7.47
C THR A 204 -27.93 -21.84 6.71
N LEU A 205 -28.34 -22.03 5.45
CA LEU A 205 -27.50 -22.40 4.31
C LEU A 205 -26.63 -21.20 3.91
N THR A 206 -25.34 -21.45 3.64
CA THR A 206 -24.39 -20.41 3.22
C THR A 206 -24.42 -20.29 1.68
N ALA A 207 -24.83 -19.14 1.14
CA ALA A 207 -24.80 -18.90 -0.31
C ALA A 207 -23.46 -18.26 -0.73
N THR A 208 -22.76 -18.90 -1.67
CA THR A 208 -21.51 -18.37 -2.25
C THR A 208 -21.74 -18.05 -3.73
N SER A 209 -21.52 -16.79 -4.12
CA SER A 209 -21.59 -16.36 -5.52
C SER A 209 -20.18 -16.07 -6.06
N THR A 210 -19.80 -16.73 -7.15
CA THR A 210 -18.50 -16.55 -7.81
C THR A 210 -18.70 -15.98 -9.21
N THR A 211 -18.08 -14.84 -9.50
CA THR A 211 -18.09 -14.22 -10.83
C THR A 211 -16.67 -14.23 -11.40
N THR A 212 -16.50 -14.86 -12.58
CA THR A 212 -15.21 -14.91 -13.28
C THR A 212 -15.28 -14.07 -14.54
N ILE A 213 -14.34 -13.13 -14.69
CA ILE A 213 -14.22 -12.30 -15.90
C ILE A 213 -12.87 -12.58 -16.56
N THR A 214 -12.91 -13.03 -17.81
CA THR A 214 -11.72 -13.34 -18.62
C THR A 214 -11.58 -12.32 -19.74
N THR A 215 -10.43 -11.65 -19.84
CA THR A 215 -10.12 -10.72 -20.93
C THR A 215 -8.88 -11.19 -21.67
N THR A 216 -9.02 -11.45 -22.96
CA THR A 216 -7.93 -11.90 -23.83
C THR A 216 -7.51 -10.76 -24.76
N ILE A 217 -6.22 -10.41 -24.75
CA ILE A 217 -5.66 -9.38 -25.63
C ILE A 217 -4.58 -10.03 -26.51
N THR A 218 -4.80 -10.03 -27.81
CA THR A 218 -3.85 -10.58 -28.81
C THR A 218 -3.13 -9.44 -29.49
N THR A 219 -1.79 -9.39 -29.36
CA THR A 219 -0.96 -8.39 -30.05
C THR A 219 -0.04 -9.09 -31.04
N THR A 220 -0.15 -8.75 -32.32
CA THR A 220 0.69 -9.33 -33.36
C THR A 220 1.67 -8.29 -33.87
N THR A 221 2.97 -8.52 -33.66
CA THR A 221 4.03 -7.65 -34.17
C THR A 221 4.69 -8.32 -35.37
N LYS A 222 4.64 -7.68 -36.55
CA LYS A 222 5.42 -8.12 -37.72
C LYS A 222 6.79 -7.43 -37.62
N GLN A 223 7.85 -8.19 -37.38
CA GLN A 223 9.21 -7.69 -37.56
C GLN A 223 9.46 -7.54 -39.07
N GLN A 224 9.50 -6.30 -39.56
CA GLN A 224 10.06 -6.01 -40.87
C GLN A 224 11.57 -6.17 -40.76
N GLN A 225 12.11 -7.23 -41.36
CA GLN A 225 13.55 -7.30 -41.60
C GLN A 225 13.91 -6.21 -42.60
N GLN A 226 14.53 -5.13 -42.12
CA GLN A 226 15.35 -4.29 -42.98
C GLN A 226 16.51 -5.14 -43.46
N GLN A 227 16.44 -5.60 -44.71
CA GLN A 227 17.60 -6.09 -45.45
C GLN A 227 18.54 -4.89 -45.63
N GLN A 228 19.56 -4.80 -44.79
CA GLN A 228 20.72 -3.97 -45.09
C GLN A 228 21.45 -4.66 -46.25
N GLN A 229 21.38 -4.05 -47.44
CA GLN A 229 22.27 -4.42 -48.54
C GLN A 229 23.70 -4.05 -48.15
N PRO A 230 24.69 -4.94 -48.37
CA PRO A 230 26.08 -4.57 -48.20
C PRO A 230 26.45 -3.55 -49.29
N GLN A 231 26.84 -2.34 -48.87
CA GLN A 231 27.50 -1.39 -49.76
C GLN A 231 28.83 -2.00 -50.21
N GLN A 232 28.90 -2.36 -51.50
CA GLN A 232 30.16 -2.61 -52.17
C GLN A 232 30.94 -1.29 -52.22
N GLN A 233 32.06 -1.24 -51.50
CA GLN A 233 33.11 -0.26 -51.76
C GLN A 233 33.73 -0.59 -53.11
N HIS A 234 33.62 0.34 -54.04
CA HIS A 234 34.39 0.38 -55.28
C HIS A 234 34.91 1.81 -55.47
N GLN A 235 36.16 1.87 -55.93
CA GLN A 235 36.89 3.02 -56.48
C GLN A 235 37.44 4.02 -55.45
N GLN A 236 38.66 4.54 -55.60
CA GLN A 236 39.82 4.26 -56.45
C GLN A 236 40.97 5.06 -55.81
#